data_AF-A0A847Y5M6-F1
#
_entry.id   AF-A0A847Y5M6-F1
#
_cell.length_a   1.000
_cell.length_b   1.000
_cell.length_c   1.000
_cell.angle_alpha   90.00
_cell.angle_beta   90.00
_cell.angle_gamma   90.00
#
_symmetry.space_group_name_H-M   'P 1'
#
loop_
_entity.id
_entity.type
_entity.pdbx_description
1 polymer ?
#
loop_
_entity_poly.entity_id
_entity_poly.type
_entity_poly.pdbx_seq_one_letter_code
_entity_poly.pdbx_strand_id
1 'polypeptide(L)'
;MKRLLLFILIGLIVFRYFVYRRSFNLYGKIIQVSVSLKKIPDIFLKTEIGNECSIDDANKSDLDKIHCLRKWANKNIDRGLVENQEKIVSDNKSLWEIIRSFNKDQGGVNCGRASTTLNLIYDLFGYESYVIHIGKKSEDWHTVNLVKVNLDGKTVYVVEDVVYNLSFLDGRGRPLDYFGLLKLVKNNCFDDVGIDADGSFKHDFLCIDKKECQKKCRDIQSLKDGKYKCSVDNDIYGRKQLSSYAYIRRVYARDNQKKAEQLYDKIQISLKDLP
;
A
#
# COMPACT_ATOMS: atom_id res chain seq x y z
N MET A 1 54.48 18.45 41.66
CA MET A 1 53.00 18.33 41.77
C MET A 1 52.22 18.74 40.53
N LYS A 2 52.36 19.95 39.97
CA LYS A 2 51.53 20.41 38.82
C LYS A 2 51.54 19.47 37.59
N ARG A 3 52.71 18.91 37.23
CA ARG A 3 52.82 17.95 36.12
C ARG A 3 52.08 16.63 36.39
N LEU A 4 52.11 16.14 37.63
CA LEU A 4 51.42 14.91 38.02
C LEU A 4 49.89 15.07 37.94
N LEU A 5 49.36 16.20 38.38
CA LEU A 5 47.94 16.53 38.26
C LEU A 5 47.48 16.61 36.79
N LEU A 6 48.31 17.15 35.90
CA LEU A 6 48.02 17.21 34.47
C LEU A 6 47.93 15.80 33.85
N PHE A 7 48.85 14.90 34.19
CA PHE A 7 48.79 13.51 33.71
C PHE A 7 47.56 12.75 34.22
N ILE A 8 47.17 12.96 35.48
CA ILE A 8 45.94 12.37 36.04
C ILE A 8 44.70 12.88 35.29
N LEU A 9 44.63 14.19 35.02
CA LEU A 9 43.50 14.78 34.28
C LEU A 9 43.40 14.22 32.85
N ILE A 10 44.52 14.13 32.13
CA ILE A 10 44.56 13.54 30.78
C ILE A 10 44.14 12.08 30.84
N GLY A 11 44.62 11.32 31.82
CA GLY A 11 44.24 9.92 32.02
C GLY A 11 42.73 9.74 32.22
N LEU A 12 42.11 10.60 33.03
CA LEU A 12 40.66 10.58 33.27
C LEU A 12 39.84 10.92 32.01
N ILE A 13 40.31 11.86 31.18
CA ILE A 13 39.65 12.22 29.92
C ILE A 13 39.72 11.03 28.94
N VAL A 14 40.90 10.43 28.77
CA VAL A 14 41.09 9.27 27.89
C VAL A 14 40.28 8.07 28.38
N PHE A 15 40.25 7.82 29.68
CA PHE A 15 39.44 6.75 30.27
C PHE A 15 37.94 6.98 30.04
N ARG A 16 37.44 8.19 30.28
CA ARG A 16 36.03 8.55 29.99
C ARG A 16 35.68 8.35 28.51
N TYR A 17 36.55 8.77 27.60
CA TYR A 17 36.35 8.57 26.16
C TYR A 17 36.31 7.08 25.80
N PHE A 18 37.21 6.27 26.37
CA PHE A 18 37.24 4.83 26.13
C PHE A 18 35.98 4.11 26.64
N VAL A 19 35.54 4.43 27.86
CA VAL A 19 34.28 3.90 28.43
C VAL A 19 33.09 4.33 27.57
N TYR A 20 33.02 5.60 27.17
CA TYR A 20 31.94 6.10 26.30
C TYR A 20 31.90 5.36 24.95
N ARG A 21 33.05 5.22 24.28
CA ARG A 21 33.15 4.52 22.98
C ARG A 21 32.79 3.02 23.09
N ARG A 22 33.24 2.35 24.16
CA ARG A 22 32.92 0.93 24.40
C ARG A 22 31.44 0.73 24.70
N SER A 23 30.86 1.59 25.54
CA SER A 23 29.42 1.59 25.81
C SER A 23 28.63 1.86 24.53
N PHE A 24 29.00 2.86 23.74
CA PHE A 24 28.34 3.17 22.46
C PHE A 24 28.37 1.99 21.49
N ASN A 25 29.49 1.27 21.38
CA ASN A 25 29.59 0.06 20.55
C ASN A 25 28.73 -1.11 21.06
N LEU A 26 28.65 -1.29 22.38
CA LEU A 26 27.78 -2.31 22.99
C LEU A 26 26.30 -1.96 22.78
N TYR A 27 25.90 -0.72 23.04
CA TYR A 27 24.54 -0.25 22.79
C TYR A 27 24.20 -0.32 21.30
N GLY A 28 25.12 0.03 20.40
CA GLY A 28 24.94 -0.14 18.95
C GLY A 28 24.67 -1.60 18.55
N LYS A 29 25.41 -2.56 19.13
CA LYS A 29 25.16 -4.00 18.91
C LYS A 29 23.83 -4.46 19.49
N ILE A 30 23.46 -4.01 20.69
CA ILE A 30 22.17 -4.36 21.33
C ILE A 30 21.00 -3.80 20.49
N ILE A 31 21.11 -2.57 19.99
CA ILE A 31 20.12 -1.96 19.09
C ILE A 31 20.05 -2.73 17.76
N GLN A 32 21.18 -3.16 17.19
CA GLN A 32 21.19 -3.97 15.98
C GLN A 32 20.51 -5.34 16.18
N VAL A 33 20.71 -5.98 17.35
CA VAL A 33 20.06 -7.24 17.71
C VAL A 33 18.56 -7.04 17.90
N SER A 34 18.10 -5.98 18.58
CA SER A 34 16.67 -5.72 18.78
C SER A 34 15.94 -5.37 17.47
N VAL A 35 16.59 -4.63 16.57
CA VAL A 35 16.08 -4.39 15.20
C VAL A 35 16.02 -5.71 14.40
N SER A 36 16.98 -6.61 14.58
CA SER A 36 16.97 -7.94 13.96
C SER A 36 15.82 -8.82 14.48
N LEU A 37 15.54 -8.78 15.79
CA LEU A 37 14.45 -9.57 16.39
C LEU A 37 13.07 -9.11 15.92
N LYS A 38 12.86 -7.81 15.64
CA LYS A 38 11.60 -7.31 15.04
C LYS A 38 11.34 -7.89 13.64
N LYS A 39 12.37 -8.34 12.92
CA LYS A 39 12.24 -8.90 11.57
C LYS A 39 11.93 -10.40 11.55
N ILE A 40 12.14 -11.13 12.65
CA ILE A 40 11.87 -12.57 12.71
C ILE A 40 10.41 -12.91 12.38
N PRO A 41 9.40 -12.22 12.95
CA PRO A 41 8.00 -12.47 12.59
C PRO A 41 7.70 -12.24 11.10
N ASP A 42 8.33 -11.23 10.49
CA ASP A 42 8.12 -10.90 9.08
C ASP A 42 8.72 -11.97 8.13
N ILE A 43 9.72 -12.76 8.58
CA ILE A 43 10.26 -13.91 7.81
C ILE A 43 9.22 -15.03 7.70
N PHE A 44 8.50 -15.33 8.78
CA PHE A 44 7.42 -16.33 8.75
C PHE A 44 6.31 -15.89 7.81
N LEU A 45 5.89 -14.62 7.91
CA LEU A 45 4.90 -14.05 7.00
C LEU A 45 5.37 -14.08 5.54
N LYS A 46 6.63 -13.72 5.28
CA LYS A 46 7.22 -13.80 3.94
C LYS A 46 7.17 -15.22 3.37
N THR A 47 7.46 -16.21 4.21
CA THR A 47 7.42 -17.63 3.82
C THR A 47 6.00 -18.09 3.53
N GLU A 48 5.03 -17.73 4.37
CA GLU A 48 3.61 -18.03 4.19
C GLU A 48 3.07 -17.46 2.88
N ILE A 49 3.21 -16.13 2.69
CA ILE A 49 2.78 -15.45 1.47
C ILE A 49 3.55 -15.97 0.25
N GLY A 50 4.86 -16.18 0.39
CA GLY A 50 5.75 -16.64 -0.66
C GLY A 50 5.35 -18.01 -1.21
N ASN A 51 4.92 -18.93 -0.33
CA ASN A 51 4.42 -20.24 -0.70
C ASN A 51 3.05 -20.15 -1.40
N GLU A 52 2.10 -19.41 -0.83
CA GLU A 52 0.74 -19.25 -1.42
C GLU A 52 0.81 -18.60 -2.81
N CYS A 53 1.67 -17.61 -2.98
CA CYS A 53 1.84 -16.90 -4.25
C CYS A 53 2.91 -17.48 -5.18
N SER A 54 3.67 -18.47 -4.73
CA SER A 54 4.81 -19.03 -5.46
C SER A 54 5.77 -17.93 -5.96
N ILE A 55 6.16 -17.02 -5.07
CA ILE A 55 6.96 -15.82 -5.44
C ILE A 55 8.34 -16.21 -6.00
N ASP A 56 8.89 -17.32 -5.55
CA ASP A 56 10.18 -17.83 -6.00
C ASP A 56 10.11 -18.64 -7.33
N ASP A 57 8.91 -18.80 -7.91
CA ASP A 57 8.76 -19.44 -9.22
C ASP A 57 9.35 -18.54 -10.32
N ALA A 58 10.42 -19.01 -10.96
CA ALA A 58 11.11 -18.31 -12.03
C ALA A 58 10.27 -18.21 -13.32
N ASN A 59 9.24 -19.04 -13.47
CA ASN A 59 8.35 -19.00 -14.64
C ASN A 59 7.20 -18.01 -14.50
N LYS A 60 6.95 -17.50 -13.28
CA LYS A 60 5.94 -16.45 -13.06
C LYS A 60 6.52 -15.08 -13.39
N SER A 61 5.73 -14.27 -14.09
CA SER A 61 6.07 -12.87 -14.33
C SER A 61 6.02 -12.06 -13.03
N ASP A 62 6.67 -10.90 -13.00
CA ASP A 62 6.53 -9.95 -11.89
C ASP A 62 5.07 -9.59 -11.64
N LEU A 63 4.30 -9.45 -12.73
CA LEU A 63 2.88 -9.16 -12.68
C LEU A 63 2.08 -10.23 -11.93
N ASP A 64 2.26 -11.50 -12.30
CA ASP A 64 1.53 -12.61 -11.65
C ASP A 64 1.82 -12.65 -10.15
N LYS A 65 3.07 -12.36 -9.78
CA LYS A 65 3.50 -12.28 -8.39
C LYS A 65 2.81 -11.13 -7.67
N ILE A 66 2.84 -9.91 -8.20
CA ILE A 66 2.25 -8.74 -7.53
C ILE A 66 0.72 -8.80 -7.49
N HIS A 67 0.06 -9.38 -8.49
CA HIS A 67 -1.38 -9.65 -8.51
C HIS A 67 -1.74 -10.64 -7.40
N CYS A 68 -0.97 -11.71 -7.25
CA CYS A 68 -1.19 -12.64 -6.14
C CYS A 68 -0.97 -11.96 -4.78
N LEU A 69 0.08 -11.15 -4.62
CA LEU A 69 0.31 -10.41 -3.38
C LEU A 69 -0.85 -9.46 -3.05
N ARG A 70 -1.39 -8.73 -4.05
CA ARG A 70 -2.58 -7.90 -3.89
C ARG A 70 -3.78 -8.73 -3.45
N LYS A 71 -4.04 -9.86 -4.11
CA LYS A 71 -5.16 -10.76 -3.80
C LYS A 71 -5.06 -11.32 -2.39
N TRP A 72 -3.87 -11.76 -2.00
CA TRP A 72 -3.56 -12.21 -0.65
C TRP A 72 -3.83 -11.10 0.36
N ALA A 73 -3.36 -9.89 0.08
CA ALA A 73 -3.58 -8.74 0.96
C ALA A 73 -5.07 -8.37 1.06
N ASN A 74 -5.81 -8.34 -0.04
CA ASN A 74 -7.25 -8.07 -0.04
C ASN A 74 -8.04 -9.07 0.84
N LYS A 75 -7.64 -10.34 0.81
CA LYS A 75 -8.25 -11.42 1.60
C LYS A 75 -7.92 -11.30 3.10
N ASN A 76 -6.70 -10.87 3.45
CA ASN A 76 -6.19 -10.93 4.82
C ASN A 76 -6.18 -9.57 5.55
N ILE A 77 -6.43 -8.47 4.85
CA ILE A 77 -6.58 -7.14 5.46
C ILE A 77 -8.05 -6.94 5.83
N ASP A 78 -8.31 -6.89 7.14
CA ASP A 78 -9.65 -6.57 7.63
C ASP A 78 -9.92 -5.07 7.45
N ARG A 79 -10.98 -4.75 6.70
CA ARG A 79 -11.44 -3.36 6.50
C ARG A 79 -12.34 -2.88 7.63
N GLY A 80 -12.87 -3.80 8.43
CA GLY A 80 -13.78 -3.56 9.55
C GLY A 80 -15.03 -2.77 9.18
N LEU A 81 -15.85 -2.50 10.19
CA LEU A 81 -16.87 -1.46 10.11
C LEU A 81 -16.22 -0.10 10.36
N VAL A 82 -16.72 0.96 9.71
CA VAL A 82 -16.16 2.33 9.77
C VAL A 82 -15.90 2.80 11.21
N GLU A 83 -16.75 2.41 12.15
CA GLU A 83 -16.67 2.78 13.57
C GLU A 83 -15.46 2.18 14.32
N ASN A 84 -14.76 1.19 13.73
CA ASN A 84 -13.61 0.49 14.32
C ASN A 84 -12.30 0.68 13.53
N GLN A 85 -12.23 1.62 12.58
CA GLN A 85 -11.20 1.66 11.52
C GLN A 85 -9.80 2.21 11.88
N GLU A 86 -9.46 2.51 13.15
CA GLU A 86 -8.24 3.30 13.42
C GLU A 86 -7.24 2.76 14.46
N LYS A 87 -7.43 1.54 14.99
CA LYS A 87 -6.58 1.08 16.12
C LYS A 87 -5.34 0.26 15.73
N ILE A 88 -5.21 -0.19 14.49
CA ILE A 88 -4.29 -1.29 14.18
C ILE A 88 -2.93 -0.84 13.65
N VAL A 89 -2.86 0.17 12.78
CA VAL A 89 -1.62 0.53 12.08
C VAL A 89 -0.88 1.67 12.79
N SER A 90 -0.05 1.27 13.76
CA SER A 90 0.97 2.15 14.35
C SER A 90 2.30 1.90 13.66
N ASP A 91 3.08 2.97 13.41
CA ASP A 91 4.39 2.93 12.75
C ASP A 91 5.42 2.05 13.49
N ASN A 92 5.13 1.64 14.72
CA ASN A 92 6.01 0.83 15.57
C ASN A 92 5.81 -0.68 15.49
N LYS A 93 4.73 -1.15 14.84
CA LYS A 93 4.38 -2.57 14.71
C LYS A 93 5.08 -3.20 13.51
N SER A 94 5.44 -4.48 13.61
CA SER A 94 5.89 -5.26 12.45
C SER A 94 4.71 -5.56 11.51
N LEU A 95 5.00 -5.95 10.27
CA LEU A 95 3.96 -6.31 9.31
C LEU A 95 3.17 -7.53 9.81
N TRP A 96 3.84 -8.53 10.40
CA TRP A 96 3.18 -9.67 11.03
C TRP A 96 2.22 -9.26 12.16
N GLU A 97 2.58 -8.29 13.01
CA GLU A 97 1.70 -7.80 14.07
C GLU A 97 0.46 -7.10 13.52
N ILE A 98 0.61 -6.36 12.41
CA ILE A 98 -0.50 -5.73 11.70
C ILE A 98 -1.46 -6.79 11.16
N ILE A 99 -0.96 -7.76 10.39
CA ILE A 99 -1.78 -8.85 9.82
C ILE A 99 -2.45 -9.67 10.92
N ARG A 100 -1.71 -10.04 11.98
CA ARG A 100 -2.27 -10.80 13.09
C ARG A 100 -3.38 -10.04 13.83
N SER A 101 -3.35 -8.71 13.83
CA SER A 101 -4.42 -7.92 14.44
C SER A 101 -5.72 -8.01 13.64
N PHE A 102 -5.63 -8.08 12.30
CA PHE A 102 -6.79 -8.32 11.43
C PHE A 102 -7.41 -9.70 11.71
N ASN A 103 -6.59 -10.76 11.80
CA ASN A 103 -7.07 -12.13 12.07
C ASN A 103 -7.72 -12.34 13.45
N LYS A 104 -7.65 -11.33 14.33
CA LYS A 104 -8.22 -11.37 15.67
C LYS A 104 -9.41 -10.41 15.82
N ASP A 105 -9.93 -9.87 14.72
CA ASP A 105 -11.00 -8.86 14.69
C ASP A 105 -10.71 -7.65 15.61
N GLN A 106 -9.43 -7.27 15.76
CA GLN A 106 -9.02 -6.19 16.67
C GLN A 106 -9.22 -4.79 16.06
N GLY A 107 -9.98 -4.69 14.98
CA GLY A 107 -10.24 -3.46 14.22
C GLY A 107 -10.07 -3.65 12.71
N GLY A 108 -10.50 -2.63 11.97
CA GLY A 108 -10.34 -2.57 10.51
C GLY A 108 -9.40 -1.46 10.06
N VAL A 109 -9.18 -1.38 8.76
CA VAL A 109 -8.46 -0.26 8.12
C VAL A 109 -9.25 0.35 6.97
N ASN A 110 -9.14 1.67 6.83
CA ASN A 110 -9.58 2.39 5.64
C ASN A 110 -8.63 2.15 4.44
N CYS A 111 -8.99 2.72 3.28
CA CYS A 111 -8.20 2.56 2.05
C CYS A 111 -6.72 2.94 2.25
N GLY A 112 -6.44 4.08 2.88
CA GLY A 112 -5.06 4.57 3.07
C GLY A 112 -4.18 3.59 3.84
N ARG A 113 -4.72 3.03 4.92
CA ARG A 113 -4.01 2.05 5.73
C ARG A 113 -3.93 0.68 5.05
N ALA A 114 -4.95 0.26 4.30
CA ALA A 114 -4.89 -0.95 3.50
C ALA A 114 -3.81 -0.86 2.40
N SER A 115 -3.76 0.25 1.64
CA SER A 115 -2.71 0.48 0.62
C SER A 115 -1.33 0.57 1.23
N THR A 116 -1.21 1.14 2.44
CA THR A 116 0.07 1.16 3.18
C THR A 116 0.49 -0.26 3.58
N THR A 117 -0.44 -1.09 4.07
CA THR A 117 -0.13 -2.50 4.38
C THR A 117 0.28 -3.27 3.12
N LEU A 118 -0.38 -3.06 1.98
CA LEU A 118 0.04 -3.67 0.71
C LEU A 118 1.44 -3.18 0.28
N ASN A 119 1.77 -1.89 0.47
CA ASN A 119 3.10 -1.36 0.20
C ASN A 119 4.19 -2.05 1.04
N LEU A 120 3.90 -2.35 2.32
CA LEU A 120 4.79 -3.13 3.19
C LEU A 120 4.97 -4.58 2.71
N ILE A 121 3.91 -5.19 2.18
CA ILE A 121 3.99 -6.53 1.58
C ILE A 121 4.88 -6.50 0.34
N TYR A 122 4.72 -5.50 -0.54
CA TYR A 122 5.60 -5.35 -1.71
C TYR A 122 7.08 -5.17 -1.32
N ASP A 123 7.35 -4.33 -0.32
CA ASP A 123 8.70 -4.13 0.21
C ASP A 123 9.31 -5.43 0.77
N LEU A 124 8.51 -6.24 1.48
CA LEU A 124 8.92 -7.56 1.98
C LEU A 124 9.45 -8.49 0.87
N PHE A 125 8.92 -8.34 -0.35
CA PHE A 125 9.31 -9.10 -1.54
C PHE A 125 10.23 -8.33 -2.50
N GLY A 126 10.69 -7.13 -2.14
CA GLY A 126 11.66 -6.36 -2.91
C GLY A 126 11.07 -5.58 -4.10
N TYR A 127 9.74 -5.42 -4.15
CA TYR A 127 9.08 -4.61 -5.18
C TYR A 127 9.08 -3.13 -4.79
N GLU A 128 9.60 -2.28 -5.68
CA GLU A 128 9.48 -0.83 -5.52
C GLU A 128 8.02 -0.41 -5.74
N SER A 129 7.37 0.14 -4.72
CA SER A 129 5.99 0.59 -4.81
C SER A 129 5.72 1.87 -4.03
N TYR A 130 4.63 2.55 -4.40
CA TYR A 130 4.22 3.86 -3.87
C TYR A 130 2.74 3.83 -3.53
N VAL A 131 2.32 4.53 -2.47
CA VAL A 131 0.89 4.78 -2.21
C VAL A 131 0.52 6.11 -2.84
N ILE A 132 -0.54 6.13 -3.65
CA ILE A 132 -1.06 7.34 -4.28
C ILE A 132 -2.46 7.65 -3.79
N HIS A 133 -2.71 8.93 -3.49
CA HIS A 133 -4.03 9.44 -3.15
C HIS A 133 -4.68 10.04 -4.40
N ILE A 134 -5.75 9.40 -4.86
CA ILE A 134 -6.54 9.80 -6.03
C ILE A 134 -7.92 10.29 -5.60
N GLY A 135 -8.50 11.22 -6.35
CA GLY A 135 -9.84 11.76 -6.05
C GLY A 135 -9.94 13.26 -6.28
N LYS A 136 -11.17 13.77 -6.34
CA LYS A 136 -11.43 15.23 -6.48
C LYS A 136 -11.51 15.88 -5.11
N LYS A 137 -11.18 17.18 -5.04
CA LYS A 137 -11.17 17.96 -3.79
C LYS A 137 -12.51 17.97 -3.04
N SER A 138 -13.62 17.74 -3.74
CA SER A 138 -14.99 17.69 -3.21
C SER A 138 -15.55 16.27 -3.04
N GLU A 139 -14.77 15.23 -3.34
CA GLU A 139 -15.21 13.83 -3.33
C GLU A 139 -14.36 13.00 -2.35
N ASP A 140 -14.82 11.78 -2.05
CA ASP A 140 -14.08 10.84 -1.21
C ASP A 140 -12.74 10.48 -1.86
N TRP A 141 -11.65 10.66 -1.11
CA TRP A 141 -10.32 10.27 -1.54
C TRP A 141 -10.19 8.75 -1.47
N HIS A 142 -9.60 8.17 -2.51
CA HIS A 142 -9.22 6.77 -2.52
C HIS A 142 -7.70 6.63 -2.57
N THR A 143 -7.18 5.51 -2.10
CA THR A 143 -5.75 5.21 -2.21
C THR A 143 -5.53 3.90 -2.92
N VAL A 144 -4.52 3.91 -3.78
CA VAL A 144 -4.07 2.73 -4.51
C VAL A 144 -2.55 2.69 -4.49
N ASN A 145 -1.99 1.57 -4.94
CA ASN A 145 -0.56 1.36 -5.02
C ASN A 145 -0.10 1.51 -6.48
N LEU A 146 1.02 2.19 -6.70
CA LEU A 146 1.78 2.09 -7.94
C LEU A 146 2.95 1.14 -7.72
N VAL A 147 3.05 0.08 -8.51
CA VAL A 147 4.09 -0.93 -8.38
C VAL A 147 4.94 -0.94 -9.64
N LYS A 148 6.26 -0.86 -9.46
CA LYS A 148 7.22 -0.92 -10.55
C LYS A 148 7.50 -2.37 -10.90
N VAL A 149 7.22 -2.77 -12.14
CA VAL A 149 7.42 -4.14 -12.64
C VAL A 149 8.13 -4.15 -13.98
N ASN A 150 8.75 -5.29 -14.31
CA ASN A 150 9.23 -5.56 -15.66
C ASN A 150 8.13 -6.27 -16.47
N LEU A 151 7.69 -5.64 -17.56
CA LEU A 151 6.74 -6.18 -18.52
C LEU A 151 7.39 -6.17 -19.90
N ASP A 152 7.61 -7.35 -20.48
CA ASP A 152 8.23 -7.54 -21.81
C ASP A 152 9.59 -6.82 -21.98
N GLY A 153 10.42 -6.83 -20.94
CA GLY A 153 11.73 -6.17 -20.94
C GLY A 153 11.66 -4.66 -20.68
N LYS A 154 10.46 -4.10 -20.47
CA LYS A 154 10.24 -2.69 -20.17
C LYS A 154 9.81 -2.51 -18.72
N THR A 155 10.42 -1.54 -18.05
CA THR A 155 9.95 -1.08 -16.74
C THR A 155 8.70 -0.23 -16.89
N VAL A 156 7.62 -0.62 -16.21
CA VAL A 156 6.34 0.11 -16.16
C VAL A 156 5.88 0.27 -14.72
N TYR A 157 4.95 1.21 -14.49
CA TYR A 157 4.24 1.33 -13.23
C TYR A 157 2.82 0.83 -13.43
N VAL A 158 2.39 -0.19 -12.68
CA VAL A 158 1.00 -0.65 -12.72
C VAL A 158 0.25 -0.19 -11.47
N VAL A 159 -1.06 -0.02 -11.60
CA VAL A 159 -1.93 0.34 -10.48
C VAL A 159 -2.49 -0.92 -9.85
N GLU A 160 -2.31 -1.05 -8.53
CA GLU A 160 -2.81 -2.13 -7.71
C GLU A 160 -3.71 -1.58 -6.61
N ASP A 161 -4.97 -1.99 -6.61
CA ASP A 161 -5.93 -1.56 -5.62
C ASP A 161 -6.33 -2.74 -4.73
N VAL A 162 -5.78 -2.73 -3.51
CA VAL A 162 -6.03 -3.77 -2.53
C VAL A 162 -7.45 -3.73 -1.96
N VAL A 163 -8.13 -2.60 -2.00
CA VAL A 163 -9.46 -2.45 -1.37
C VAL A 163 -10.50 -3.13 -2.23
N TYR A 164 -10.40 -2.95 -3.54
CA TYR A 164 -11.34 -3.53 -4.50
C TYR A 164 -10.78 -4.73 -5.23
N ASN A 165 -9.53 -5.10 -4.97
CA ASN A 165 -8.85 -6.17 -5.68
C ASN A 165 -8.92 -5.96 -7.20
N LEU A 166 -8.48 -4.78 -7.67
CA LEU A 166 -8.46 -4.43 -9.08
C LEU A 166 -7.07 -3.99 -9.58
N SER A 167 -6.84 -4.23 -10.87
CA SER A 167 -5.80 -3.61 -11.69
C SER A 167 -6.39 -3.20 -13.06
N PHE A 168 -5.63 -2.48 -13.87
CA PHE A 168 -6.11 -1.98 -15.17
C PHE A 168 -5.38 -2.63 -16.34
N LEU A 169 -6.13 -2.86 -17.41
CA LEU A 169 -5.66 -3.47 -18.65
C LEU A 169 -5.81 -2.48 -19.83
N ASP A 170 -4.96 -2.63 -20.84
CA ASP A 170 -5.10 -1.97 -22.14
C ASP A 170 -6.19 -2.67 -22.99
N GLY A 171 -6.53 -2.11 -24.15
CA GLY A 171 -7.50 -2.69 -25.08
C GLY A 171 -7.11 -4.07 -25.66
N ARG A 172 -5.93 -4.61 -25.31
CA ARG A 172 -5.48 -5.97 -25.67
C ARG A 172 -5.51 -6.91 -24.46
N GLY A 173 -6.03 -6.47 -23.31
CA GLY A 173 -6.07 -7.25 -22.08
C GLY A 173 -4.72 -7.36 -21.37
N ARG A 174 -3.73 -6.51 -21.70
CA ARG A 174 -2.42 -6.50 -21.03
C ARG A 174 -2.38 -5.44 -19.94
N PRO A 175 -1.51 -5.57 -18.92
CA PRO A 175 -1.40 -4.55 -17.88
C PRO A 175 -1.13 -3.16 -18.45
N LEU A 176 -1.90 -2.19 -17.98
CA LEU A 176 -1.80 -0.82 -18.42
C LEU A 176 -0.76 -0.07 -17.59
N ASP A 177 0.29 0.43 -18.24
CA ASP A 177 1.23 1.36 -17.61
C ASP A 177 0.47 2.62 -17.13
N TYR A 178 0.81 3.09 -15.93
CA TYR A 178 0.12 4.17 -15.25
C TYR A 178 0.10 5.46 -16.06
N PHE A 179 1.19 5.79 -16.75
CA PHE A 179 1.23 6.97 -17.62
C PHE A 179 0.39 6.77 -18.88
N GLY A 180 0.24 5.53 -19.35
CA GLY A 180 -0.74 5.16 -20.37
C GLY A 180 -2.18 5.35 -19.88
N LEU A 181 -2.49 4.93 -18.64
CA LEU A 181 -3.79 5.16 -18.01
C LEU A 181 -4.11 6.66 -17.91
N LEU A 182 -3.16 7.49 -17.45
CA LEU A 182 -3.36 8.94 -17.36
C LEU A 182 -3.67 9.58 -18.72
N LYS A 183 -2.99 9.12 -19.78
CA LYS A 183 -3.26 9.57 -21.15
C LYS A 183 -4.68 9.21 -21.60
N LEU A 184 -5.15 7.99 -21.33
CA LEU A 184 -6.51 7.56 -21.66
C LEU A 184 -7.56 8.35 -20.88
N VAL A 185 -7.35 8.50 -19.56
CA VAL A 185 -8.25 9.25 -18.67
C VAL A 185 -8.40 10.70 -19.13
N LYS A 186 -7.29 11.37 -19.47
CA LYS A 186 -7.34 12.77 -19.90
C LYS A 186 -8.00 12.96 -21.26
N ASN A 187 -7.82 12.00 -22.17
CA ASN A 187 -8.48 12.00 -23.48
C ASN A 187 -9.95 11.53 -23.41
N ASN A 188 -10.49 11.26 -22.21
CA ASN A 188 -11.82 10.66 -22.00
C ASN A 188 -12.02 9.32 -22.70
N CYS A 189 -10.94 8.58 -22.97
CA CYS A 189 -10.94 7.26 -23.60
C CYS A 189 -11.13 6.15 -22.56
N PHE A 190 -12.18 6.26 -21.72
CA PHE A 190 -12.41 5.32 -20.61
C PHE A 190 -12.82 3.92 -21.08
N ASP A 191 -13.41 3.82 -22.27
CA ASP A 191 -13.84 2.55 -22.86
C ASP A 191 -12.66 1.67 -23.29
N ASP A 192 -11.49 2.27 -23.51
CA ASP A 192 -10.24 1.58 -23.85
C ASP A 192 -9.49 1.03 -22.63
N VAL A 193 -10.02 1.26 -21.42
CA VAL A 193 -9.46 0.75 -20.16
C VAL A 193 -10.22 -0.50 -19.75
N GLY A 194 -9.55 -1.65 -19.81
CA GLY A 194 -10.01 -2.88 -19.18
C GLY A 194 -9.76 -2.84 -17.67
N ILE A 195 -10.57 -3.59 -16.91
CA ILE A 195 -10.40 -3.75 -15.47
C ILE A 195 -10.20 -5.25 -15.23
N ASP A 196 -9.12 -5.61 -14.54
CA ASP A 196 -8.90 -6.95 -14.03
C ASP A 196 -9.35 -6.99 -12.57
N ALA A 197 -10.61 -7.36 -12.38
CA ALA A 197 -11.18 -7.65 -11.08
C ALA A 197 -11.25 -9.17 -10.92
N ASP A 198 -10.41 -9.70 -10.03
CA ASP A 198 -10.22 -11.13 -9.86
C ASP A 198 -11.42 -11.71 -9.09
N GLY A 199 -12.52 -11.98 -9.82
CA GLY A 199 -13.80 -12.50 -9.32
C GLY A 199 -14.98 -11.51 -9.41
N SER A 200 -16.21 -12.03 -9.32
CA SER A 200 -17.45 -11.24 -9.24
C SER A 200 -17.62 -10.62 -7.84
N PHE A 201 -16.59 -9.96 -7.32
CA PHE A 201 -16.67 -9.34 -6.01
C PHE A 201 -17.67 -8.19 -6.10
N LYS A 202 -18.76 -8.34 -5.35
CA LYS A 202 -19.85 -7.39 -5.26
C LYS A 202 -19.59 -6.53 -4.04
N HIS A 203 -19.49 -5.22 -4.24
CA HIS A 203 -19.28 -4.32 -3.12
C HIS A 203 -20.60 -4.01 -2.43
N ASP A 204 -20.75 -4.56 -1.23
CA ASP A 204 -21.93 -4.40 -0.40
C ASP A 204 -21.89 -3.07 0.36
N PHE A 205 -22.71 -2.12 -0.07
CA PHE A 205 -22.97 -0.90 0.68
C PHE A 205 -24.09 -1.15 1.68
N LEU A 206 -23.83 -0.84 2.95
CA LEU A 206 -24.86 -0.75 3.97
C LEU A 206 -25.30 0.70 4.10
N CYS A 207 -26.59 0.96 3.89
CA CYS A 207 -27.19 2.27 4.00
C CYS A 207 -28.28 2.28 5.07
N ILE A 208 -28.40 3.38 5.79
CA ILE A 208 -29.51 3.59 6.74
C ILE A 208 -30.76 4.06 5.97
N ASP A 209 -30.57 4.82 4.90
CA ASP A 209 -31.63 5.36 4.05
C ASP A 209 -31.68 4.69 2.67
N LYS A 210 -32.89 4.35 2.21
CA LYS A 210 -33.11 3.68 0.92
C LYS A 210 -32.72 4.57 -0.26
N LYS A 211 -33.07 5.86 -0.24
CA LYS A 211 -32.75 6.80 -1.32
C LYS A 211 -31.25 7.01 -1.42
N GLU A 212 -30.53 7.02 -0.29
CA GLU A 212 -29.08 7.04 -0.29
C GLU A 212 -28.49 5.80 -1.00
N CYS A 213 -29.02 4.61 -0.70
CA CYS A 213 -28.61 3.37 -1.38
C CYS A 213 -28.95 3.38 -2.88
N GLN A 214 -30.09 3.94 -3.28
CA GLN A 214 -30.50 4.10 -4.69
C GLN A 214 -29.58 5.00 -5.51
N LYS A 215 -28.89 5.95 -4.87
CA LYS A 215 -27.87 6.75 -5.57
C LYS A 215 -26.62 5.95 -5.91
N LYS A 216 -26.33 4.89 -5.16
CA LYS A 216 -25.10 4.09 -5.28
C LYS A 216 -25.30 2.86 -6.18
N CYS A 217 -26.47 2.22 -6.09
CA CYS A 217 -26.78 0.94 -6.75
C CYS A 217 -28.19 0.91 -7.36
N ARG A 218 -28.40 0.09 -8.41
CA ARG A 218 -29.75 -0.20 -8.92
C ARG A 218 -30.50 -1.22 -8.04
N ASP A 219 -29.82 -2.28 -7.63
CA ASP A 219 -30.42 -3.39 -6.90
C ASP A 219 -30.21 -3.24 -5.39
N ILE A 220 -31.31 -3.13 -4.62
CA ILE A 220 -31.28 -2.89 -3.18
C ILE A 220 -32.09 -3.96 -2.45
N GLN A 221 -31.47 -4.54 -1.43
CA GLN A 221 -32.09 -5.47 -0.49
C GLN A 221 -32.38 -4.76 0.83
N SER A 222 -33.60 -4.86 1.35
CA SER A 222 -33.92 -4.40 2.71
C SER A 222 -33.50 -5.46 3.72
N LEU A 223 -32.91 -5.02 4.83
CA LEU A 223 -32.49 -5.86 5.95
C LEU A 223 -33.48 -5.75 7.12
N LYS A 224 -33.47 -6.75 8.00
CA LYS A 224 -34.43 -6.89 9.11
C LYS A 224 -34.34 -5.77 10.16
N ASP A 225 -33.24 -5.01 10.20
CA ASP A 225 -32.98 -3.92 11.14
C ASP A 225 -33.33 -2.53 10.57
N GLY A 226 -34.07 -2.48 9.46
CA GLY A 226 -34.42 -1.24 8.78
C GLY A 226 -33.29 -0.65 7.93
N LYS A 227 -32.14 -1.33 7.84
CA LYS A 227 -31.05 -0.96 6.93
C LYS A 227 -31.30 -1.51 5.53
N TYR A 228 -30.50 -1.01 4.59
CA TYR A 228 -30.50 -1.43 3.20
C TYR A 228 -29.11 -1.90 2.83
N LYS A 229 -29.05 -2.94 1.99
CA LYS A 229 -27.83 -3.48 1.41
C LYS A 229 -27.91 -3.35 -0.10
N CYS A 230 -26.86 -2.88 -0.76
CA CYS A 230 -26.80 -2.91 -2.21
C CYS A 230 -25.42 -3.30 -2.69
N SER A 231 -25.35 -4.03 -3.79
CA SER A 231 -24.13 -4.59 -4.33
C SER A 231 -23.78 -3.92 -5.66
N VAL A 232 -22.56 -3.39 -5.80
CA VAL A 232 -22.05 -2.88 -7.09
C VAL A 232 -20.95 -3.79 -7.59
N ASP A 233 -20.99 -4.12 -8.88
CA ASP A 233 -19.90 -4.87 -9.51
C ASP A 233 -18.63 -3.99 -9.57
N ASN A 234 -17.49 -4.59 -9.23
CA ASN A 234 -16.21 -3.89 -9.19
C ASN A 234 -15.87 -3.14 -10.48
N ASP A 235 -16.27 -3.66 -11.65
CA ASP A 235 -16.06 -2.98 -12.94
C ASP A 235 -16.75 -1.61 -13.00
N ILE A 236 -17.98 -1.52 -12.48
CA ILE A 236 -18.73 -0.26 -12.42
C ILE A 236 -18.03 0.71 -11.47
N TYR A 237 -17.53 0.21 -10.34
CA TYR A 237 -16.80 1.04 -9.38
C TYR A 237 -15.47 1.53 -9.95
N GLY A 238 -14.66 0.64 -10.53
CA GLY A 238 -13.40 0.98 -11.16
C GLY A 238 -13.58 2.00 -12.28
N ARG A 239 -14.61 1.85 -13.12
CA ARG A 239 -14.96 2.85 -14.16
C ARG A 239 -15.31 4.21 -13.57
N LYS A 240 -16.08 4.27 -12.47
CA LYS A 240 -16.38 5.53 -11.77
C LYS A 240 -15.11 6.21 -11.26
N GLN A 241 -14.11 5.43 -10.84
CA GLN A 241 -12.84 5.96 -10.33
C GLN A 241 -11.85 6.40 -11.42
N LEU A 242 -12.02 6.01 -12.69
CA LEU A 242 -11.07 6.37 -13.75
C LEU A 242 -10.82 7.88 -13.84
N SER A 243 -11.87 8.69 -13.73
CA SER A 243 -11.72 10.15 -13.73
C SER A 243 -10.96 10.71 -12.51
N SER A 244 -10.95 9.99 -11.39
CA SER A 244 -10.23 10.37 -10.17
C SER A 244 -8.72 10.31 -10.32
N TYR A 245 -8.21 9.47 -11.24
CA TYR A 245 -6.77 9.35 -11.49
C TYR A 245 -6.15 10.61 -12.13
N ALA A 246 -6.96 11.48 -12.73
CA ALA A 246 -6.50 12.79 -13.18
C ALA A 246 -6.17 13.76 -12.03
N TYR A 247 -6.52 13.40 -10.79
CA TYR A 247 -6.37 14.26 -9.61
C TYR A 247 -5.58 13.52 -8.54
N ILE A 248 -4.29 13.84 -8.45
CA ILE A 248 -3.39 13.26 -7.45
C ILE A 248 -3.07 14.31 -6.40
N ARG A 249 -3.33 13.96 -5.15
CA ARG A 249 -3.04 14.83 -4.01
C ARG A 249 -1.66 14.59 -3.42
N ARG A 250 -1.25 13.32 -3.36
CA ARG A 250 -0.01 12.90 -2.69
C ARG A 250 0.46 11.56 -3.23
N VAL A 251 1.77 11.43 -3.31
CA VAL A 251 2.48 10.16 -3.49
C VAL A 251 3.36 9.97 -2.24
N TYR A 252 3.38 8.76 -1.70
CA TYR A 252 4.18 8.40 -0.54
C TYR A 252 4.98 7.12 -0.83
N ALA A 253 6.21 7.08 -0.30
CA ALA A 253 7.01 5.87 -0.18
C ALA A 253 7.60 5.82 1.23
N ARG A 254 7.60 4.64 1.85
CA ARG A 254 8.09 4.47 3.22
C ARG A 254 9.56 4.85 3.38
N ASP A 255 10.41 4.31 2.51
CA ASP A 255 11.87 4.36 2.70
C ASP A 255 12.57 5.31 1.74
N ASN A 256 11.83 5.98 0.86
CA ASN A 256 12.41 6.88 -0.13
C ASN A 256 11.50 8.05 -0.51
N GLN A 257 11.31 8.96 0.43
CA GLN A 257 10.51 10.17 0.24
C GLN A 257 10.96 10.99 -0.97
N LYS A 258 12.27 11.07 -1.24
CA LYS A 258 12.81 11.77 -2.42
C LYS A 258 12.36 11.14 -3.73
N LYS A 259 12.37 9.80 -3.85
CA LYS A 259 11.83 9.12 -5.04
C LYS A 259 10.32 9.34 -5.18
N ALA A 260 9.57 9.37 -4.08
CA ALA A 260 8.14 9.66 -4.11
C ALA A 260 7.85 11.08 -4.62
N GLU A 261 8.63 12.07 -4.20
CA GLU A 261 8.55 13.45 -4.70
C GLU A 261 8.89 13.53 -6.20
N GLN A 262 9.96 12.86 -6.63
CA GLN A 262 10.33 12.78 -8.04
C GLN A 262 9.24 12.12 -8.89
N LEU A 263 8.61 11.05 -8.38
CA LEU A 263 7.49 10.40 -9.06
C LEU A 263 6.28 11.33 -9.11
N TYR A 264 5.96 12.02 -8.01
CA TYR A 264 4.88 13.01 -7.98
C TYR A 264 5.08 14.11 -9.03
N ASP A 265 6.27 14.70 -9.09
CA ASP A 265 6.62 15.73 -10.08
C ASP A 265 6.47 15.20 -11.51
N LYS A 266 6.95 13.99 -11.78
CA LYS A 266 6.80 13.34 -13.09
C LYS A 266 5.33 13.16 -13.47
N ILE A 267 4.48 12.82 -12.51
CA ILE A 267 3.04 12.69 -12.77
C ILE A 267 2.40 14.07 -13.01
N GLN A 268 2.74 15.08 -12.22
CA GLN A 268 2.23 16.44 -12.42
C GLN A 268 2.62 17.00 -13.79
N ILE A 269 3.85 16.74 -14.25
CA ILE A 269 4.30 17.10 -15.61
C ILE A 269 3.47 16.36 -16.65
N SER A 270 3.30 15.05 -16.50
CA SER A 270 2.49 14.24 -17.44
C SER A 270 1.04 14.74 -17.53
N LEU A 271 0.45 15.17 -16.42
CA LEU A 271 -0.89 15.75 -16.40
C LEU A 271 -0.96 17.13 -17.09
N LYS A 272 0.12 17.92 -17.07
CA LYS A 272 0.21 19.23 -17.73
C LYS A 272 0.49 19.13 -19.23
N ASP A 273 1.39 18.25 -19.64
CA ASP A 273 1.92 18.16 -21.02
C ASP A 273 1.02 17.42 -22.00
N LEU A 274 0.00 16.73 -21.50
CA LEU A 274 -1.03 16.15 -22.35
C LEU A 274 -1.93 17.29 -22.93
N PRO A 275 -2.39 17.20 -24.19
CA PRO A 275 -3.22 18.23 -24.81
C PRO A 275 -4.58 18.43 -24.14
#